data_AF-A0A7J7P1Q0-F1
#
_entry.id   AF-A0A7J7P1Q0-F1
#
_cell.length_a   1.000
_cell.length_b   1.000
_cell.length_c   1.000
_cell.angle_alpha   90.00
_cell.angle_beta   90.00
_cell.angle_gamma   90.00
#
_symmetry.space_group_name_H-M   'P 1'
#
loop_
_entity.id
_entity.type
_entity.pdbx_description
1 polymer ?
#
loop_
_entity_poly.entity_id
_entity_poly.type
_entity_poly.pdbx_seq_one_letter_code
_entity_poly.pdbx_strand_id
1 'polypeptide(L)'
;MQPGIEMSAGSKNFTAFGGGPRYCIGADFAKLQMTAFFHCLVTKYRWMIVKGGDIVRRPGLIFPYGIHIQLTEKEGNGSKTVV
;
A
#
# COMPACT_ATOMS: atom_id res chain seq x y z
N MET A 1 33.48 -6.45 12.09
CA MET A 1 32.42 -6.51 11.06
C MET A 1 31.08 -6.48 11.79
N GLN A 2 30.48 -5.30 11.98
CA GLN A 2 29.14 -5.20 12.56
C GLN A 2 28.14 -5.55 11.45
N PRO A 3 27.33 -6.62 11.56
CA PRO A 3 26.24 -6.82 10.63
C PRO A 3 25.16 -5.81 11.01
N GLY A 4 24.95 -4.83 10.14
CA GLY A 4 23.94 -3.79 10.30
C GLY A 4 22.57 -4.41 10.47
N ILE A 5 22.07 -4.41 11.71
CA ILE A 5 20.65 -4.58 11.97
C ILE A 5 20.06 -3.21 11.72
N GLU A 6 19.55 -3.02 10.51
CA GLU A 6 18.76 -1.85 10.16
C GLU A 6 17.44 -1.95 10.95
N MET A 7 17.45 -1.40 12.16
CA MET A 7 16.26 -1.23 12.98
C MET A 7 15.41 -0.15 12.32
N SER A 8 14.62 -0.54 11.33
CA SER A 8 13.47 0.23 10.88
C SER A 8 12.64 0.53 12.12
N ALA A 9 12.39 1.82 12.38
CA ALA A 9 11.63 2.34 13.52
C ALA A 9 10.13 1.98 13.43
N GLY A 10 9.84 0.68 13.35
CA GLY A 10 8.52 0.07 13.45
C GLY A 10 8.53 -0.97 14.57
N SER A 11 7.37 -1.20 15.18
CA SER A 11 7.18 -2.18 16.25
C SER A 11 7.90 -3.51 15.95
N LYS A 12 8.55 -4.11 16.95
CA LYS A 12 9.27 -5.40 16.83
C LYS A 12 8.43 -6.59 16.31
N ASN A 13 7.12 -6.38 16.10
CA ASN A 13 6.15 -7.36 15.66
C ASN A 13 5.74 -7.24 14.18
N PHE A 14 6.26 -6.27 13.41
CA PHE A 14 5.88 -6.09 12.00
C PHE A 14 6.92 -6.71 11.05
N THR A 15 6.60 -7.88 10.50
CA THR A 15 7.51 -8.67 9.64
C THR A 15 6.96 -8.89 8.21
N ALA A 16 6.30 -7.88 7.65
CA ALA A 16 5.67 -7.97 6.31
C ALA A 16 6.64 -8.27 5.16
N PHE A 17 7.92 -7.91 5.31
CA PHE A 17 8.98 -8.13 4.33
C PHE A 17 9.91 -9.31 4.68
N GLY A 18 9.51 -10.15 5.64
CA GLY A 18 10.34 -11.22 6.18
C GLY A 18 11.41 -10.72 7.13
N GLY A 19 12.47 -11.50 7.31
CA GLY A 19 13.59 -11.20 8.20
C GLY A 19 14.78 -12.14 7.99
N GLY A 20 15.92 -11.81 8.61
CA GLY A 20 17.15 -12.57 8.47
C GLY A 20 17.79 -12.47 7.06
N PRO A 21 18.55 -13.48 6.61
CA PRO A 21 19.29 -13.43 5.34
C PRO A 21 18.39 -13.43 4.10
N ARG A 22 17.09 -13.71 4.26
CA ARG A 22 16.07 -13.66 3.18
C ARG A 22 15.10 -12.48 3.37
N TYR A 23 15.56 -11.39 3.98
CA TYR A 23 14.81 -10.14 4.00
C TYR A 23 14.56 -9.65 2.57
N CYS A 24 13.36 -9.11 2.32
CA CYS A 24 12.99 -8.66 0.98
C CYS A 24 13.91 -7.54 0.50
N ILE A 25 14.71 -7.82 -0.53
CA ILE A 25 15.62 -6.84 -1.16
C ILE A 25 14.85 -5.63 -1.73
N GLY A 26 13.57 -5.80 -2.04
CA GLY A 26 12.68 -4.75 -2.53
C GLY A 26 11.92 -4.00 -1.44
N ALA A 27 12.21 -4.22 -0.15
CA ALA A 27 11.40 -3.65 0.95
C ALA A 27 11.36 -2.11 0.91
N ASP A 28 12.49 -1.45 0.71
CA ASP A 28 12.52 0.02 0.69
C ASP A 28 11.92 0.59 -0.59
N PHE A 29 12.08 -0.10 -1.72
CA PHE A 29 11.38 0.25 -2.95
C PHE A 29 9.87 0.12 -2.78
N ALA A 30 9.37 -0.96 -2.17
CA ALA A 30 7.94 -1.14 -1.90
C ALA A 30 7.41 -0.06 -0.95
N LYS A 31 8.15 0.31 0.10
CA LYS A 31 7.80 1.43 0.99
C LYS A 31 7.74 2.76 0.24
N LEU A 32 8.71 3.04 -0.62
CA LEU A 32 8.73 4.25 -1.45
C LEU A 32 7.54 4.29 -2.41
N GLN A 33 7.29 3.19 -3.12
CA GLN A 33 6.17 3.08 -4.07
C GLN A 33 4.82 3.28 -3.36
N MET A 34 4.61 2.63 -2.21
CA MET A 34 3.39 2.83 -1.41
C MET A 34 3.27 4.28 -0.92
N THR A 35 4.36 4.86 -0.42
CA THR A 35 4.38 6.25 0.07
C THR A 35 4.06 7.24 -1.04
N ALA A 36 4.66 7.08 -2.22
CA ALA A 36 4.40 7.94 -3.38
C ALA A 36 2.96 7.80 -3.87
N PHE A 37 2.43 6.57 -3.94
CA PHE A 37 1.05 6.32 -4.29
C PHE A 37 0.08 7.02 -3.32
N PHE A 38 0.26 6.81 -2.01
CA PHE A 38 -0.58 7.45 -1.01
C PHE A 38 -0.43 8.96 -0.99
N HIS A 39 0.78 9.49 -1.14
CA HIS A 39 1.02 10.92 -1.22
C HIS A 39 0.19 11.54 -2.36
N CYS A 40 0.25 10.99 -3.56
CA CYS A 40 -0.55 11.45 -4.70
C CYS A 40 -2.05 11.29 -4.44
N LEU A 41 -2.47 10.14 -3.91
CA LEU A 41 -3.87 9.84 -3.63
C LEU A 41 -4.47 10.87 -2.64
N VAL A 42 -3.80 11.15 -1.53
CA VAL A 42 -4.35 12.03 -0.48
C VAL A 42 -4.18 13.52 -0.77
N THR A 43 -3.15 13.90 -1.52
CA THR A 43 -2.92 15.31 -1.88
C THR A 43 -3.83 15.75 -3.01
N LYS A 44 -3.95 14.95 -4.07
CA LYS A 44 -4.68 15.33 -5.30
C LYS A 44 -6.12 14.85 -5.37
N TYR A 45 -6.50 13.81 -4.63
CA TYR A 45 -7.82 13.19 -4.74
C TYR A 45 -8.57 13.08 -3.40
N ARG A 46 -9.90 13.09 -3.50
CA ARG A 46 -10.83 12.50 -2.53
C ARG A 46 -11.19 11.11 -3.03
N TRP A 47 -11.34 10.16 -2.12
CA TRP A 47 -11.77 8.81 -2.47
C TRP A 47 -12.96 8.37 -1.63
N MET A 48 -13.85 7.59 -2.22
CA MET A 48 -14.96 6.90 -1.54
C MET A 48 -14.98 5.44 -1.99
N ILE A 49 -15.21 4.51 -1.06
CA ILE A 49 -15.40 3.10 -1.40
C ILE A 49 -16.85 2.93 -1.88
N VAL A 50 -17.02 2.46 -3.11
CA VAL A 50 -18.34 2.27 -3.73
C VAL A 50 -18.84 0.84 -3.55
N LYS A 51 -17.95 -0.14 -3.77
CA LYS A 51 -18.31 -1.57 -3.72
C LYS A 51 -17.07 -2.44 -3.50
N GLY A 52 -17.27 -3.59 -2.89
CA GLY A 52 -16.21 -4.57 -2.64
C GLY A 52 -15.51 -4.30 -1.31
N GLY A 53 -14.27 -4.77 -1.18
CA GLY A 53 -13.55 -4.77 0.10
C GLY A 53 -13.65 -6.09 0.86
N ASP A 54 -14.32 -7.10 0.30
CA ASP A 54 -14.19 -8.46 0.79
C ASP A 54 -12.75 -8.94 0.57
N ILE A 55 -12.13 -9.40 1.64
CA ILE A 55 -10.74 -9.85 1.65
C ILE A 55 -10.76 -11.34 1.97
N VAL A 56 -10.20 -12.14 1.08
CA VAL A 56 -10.02 -13.56 1.31
C VAL A 56 -8.53 -13.88 1.27
N ARG A 57 -8.05 -14.59 2.28
CA ARG A 57 -6.68 -15.07 2.33
C ARG A 57 -6.62 -16.50 1.77
N ARG A 58 -6.05 -16.68 0.57
CA ARG A 58 -5.72 -18.00 0.02
C ARG A 58 -4.47 -17.93 -0.84
N PRO A 59 -3.46 -18.76 -0.56
CA PRO A 59 -2.34 -18.42 0.32
C PRO A 59 -1.86 -16.94 0.33
N GLY A 60 -2.17 -16.14 -0.69
CA GLY A 60 -2.00 -14.69 -0.73
C GLY A 60 -3.27 -13.91 -0.30
N LEU A 61 -3.17 -12.58 -0.33
CA LEU A 61 -4.29 -11.67 -0.13
C LEU A 61 -5.05 -11.49 -1.45
N ILE A 62 -6.33 -11.81 -1.50
CA ILE A 62 -7.15 -11.72 -2.71
C ILE A 62 -8.42 -10.91 -2.42
N PHE A 63 -8.80 -10.08 -3.38
CA PHE A 63 -10.07 -9.36 -3.40
C PHE A 63 -10.97 -10.01 -4.46
N PRO A 64 -11.79 -11.02 -4.11
CA PRO A 64 -12.55 -11.81 -5.10
C PRO A 64 -13.49 -10.96 -5.95
N TYR A 65 -13.97 -9.84 -5.41
CA TYR A 65 -14.85 -8.88 -6.09
C TYR A 65 -14.17 -7.52 -6.31
N GLY A 66 -12.84 -7.45 -6.14
CA GLY A 66 -12.08 -6.21 -6.20
C GLY A 66 -12.40 -5.20 -5.08
N ILE A 67 -11.81 -4.02 -5.19
CA ILE A 67 -12.16 -2.84 -4.41
C ILE A 67 -12.44 -1.72 -5.41
N HIS A 68 -13.70 -1.31 -5.50
CA HIS A 68 -14.12 -0.24 -6.39
C HIS A 68 -14.10 1.08 -5.61
N ILE A 69 -13.25 2.01 -6.02
CA ILE A 69 -13.08 3.32 -5.39
C ILE A 69 -13.44 4.44 -6.37
N GLN A 70 -14.28 5.36 -5.95
CA GLN A 70 -14.54 6.58 -6.73
C GLN A 70 -13.51 7.64 -6.35
N LEU A 71 -12.81 8.20 -7.33
CA LEU A 71 -11.85 9.28 -7.15
C LEU A 71 -12.43 10.60 -7.67
N THR A 72 -12.29 11.65 -6.86
CA THR A 72 -12.63 13.02 -7.25
C THR A 72 -11.42 13.90 -7.03
N GLU A 73 -11.03 14.68 -8.05
CA GLU A 73 -9.91 15.61 -7.94
C GLU A 73 -10.20 16.72 -6.93
N LYS A 74 -9.22 17.07 -6.10
CA LYS A 74 -9.36 18.10 -5.05
C LYS A 74 -9.28 19.52 -5.61
N GLU A 75 -8.64 19.71 -6.76
CA GLU A 75 -8.58 21.00 -7.45
C GLU A 75 -8.26 20.80 -8.93
N GLY A 76 -9.31 20.81 -9.77
CA GLY A 76 -9.27 20.55 -11.20
C GLY A 76 -10.56 19.86 -11.66
N ASN A 77 -11.33 20.50 -12.54
CA ASN A 77 -12.61 19.99 -13.02
C ASN A 77 -12.46 18.62 -13.72
N GLY A 78 -12.89 17.54 -13.06
CA GLY A 78 -13.09 16.24 -13.70
C GLY A 78 -13.22 15.09 -12.70
N SER A 79 -14.45 14.74 -12.32
CA SER A 79 -14.73 13.48 -11.63
C SER A 79 -14.32 12.32 -12.54
N LYS A 80 -13.27 11.58 -12.18
CA LYS A 80 -12.81 10.40 -12.90
C LYS A 80 -13.11 9.18 -12.04
N THR A 81 -14.14 8.43 -12.40
CA THR A 81 -14.35 7.09 -11.83
C THR A 81 -13.23 6.19 -12.31
N VAL A 82 -12.36 5.76 -11.40
CA VAL A 82 -11.39 4.70 -11.67
C VAL A 82 -12.04 3.42 -11.17
N VAL A 83 -12.36 2.53 -12.12
CA VAL A 83 -13.08 1.25 -11.92
C VAL A 83 -12.42 0.35 -10.86
#